data_AF-A0A177MW89-F1
#
_entry.id   AF-A0A177MW89-F1
#
_cell.length_a   1.000
_cell.length_b   1.000
_cell.length_c   1.000
_cell.angle_alpha   90.00
_cell.angle_beta   90.00
_cell.angle_gamma   90.00
#
_symmetry.space_group_name_H-M   'P 1'
#
loop_
_entity.id
_entity.type
_entity.pdbx_description
1 polymer ?
#
loop_
_entity_poly.entity_id
_entity_poly.type
_entity_poly.pdbx_seq_one_letter_code
_entity_poly.pdbx_strand_id
1 'polypeptide(L)'
;MDQTILNSEKLHLAELLEAIQRCVYFMDASSNKLTWPLTADLLETQKKDVVLFEAMAAINERFAKLQDTLGAAMRHASILAGEPSDSFLKMLSLPDQTISTMDLSNRFLFCLL
;
A
#
# COMPACT_ATOMS: atom_id res chain seq x y z
N MET A 1 0.86 12.01 30.23
CA MET A 1 1.47 11.22 29.14
C MET A 1 2.74 11.95 28.75
N ASP A 2 3.88 11.29 28.90
CA ASP A 2 5.19 11.94 28.73
C ASP A 2 5.33 12.49 27.30
N GLN A 3 5.66 13.77 27.14
CA GLN A 3 5.77 14.44 25.83
C GLN A 3 6.71 13.66 24.90
N THR A 4 7.71 12.99 25.49
CA THR A 4 8.67 12.12 24.82
C THR A 4 8.02 10.92 24.15
N ILE A 5 7.05 10.27 24.81
CA ILE A 5 6.33 9.11 24.29
C ILE A 5 5.46 9.53 23.10
N LEU A 6 4.71 10.61 23.24
CA LEU A 6 3.85 11.11 22.15
C LEU A 6 4.66 11.49 20.90
N ASN A 7 5.81 12.14 21.08
CA ASN A 7 6.68 12.49 19.97
C ASN A 7 7.30 11.25 19.30
N SER A 8 7.64 10.21 20.07
CA SER A 8 8.13 8.93 19.55
C SER A 8 7.06 8.23 18.70
N GLU A 9 5.81 8.18 19.15
CA GLU A 9 4.71 7.57 18.38
C GLU A 9 4.42 8.34 17.09
N LYS A 10 4.45 9.68 17.12
CA LYS A 10 4.32 10.50 15.90
C LYS A 10 5.45 10.27 14.91
N LEU A 11 6.68 10.14 15.41
CA LEU A 11 7.83 9.82 14.57
C LEU A 11 7.66 8.45 13.93
N HIS A 12 7.27 7.44 14.71
CA HIS A 12 7.04 6.10 14.19
C HIS A 12 5.95 6.08 13.11
N LEU A 13 4.85 6.82 13.30
CA LEU A 13 3.83 6.96 12.27
C LEU A 13 4.38 7.64 11.00
N ALA A 14 5.22 8.67 11.14
CA ALA A 14 5.86 9.31 9.99
C ALA A 14 6.77 8.33 9.21
N GLU A 15 7.54 7.49 9.91
CA GLU A 15 8.36 6.44 9.29
C GLU A 15 7.52 5.40 8.52
N LEU A 16 6.36 5.02 9.07
CA LEU A 16 5.42 4.13 8.41
C LEU A 16 4.83 4.76 7.14
N LEU A 17 4.48 6.05 7.18
CA LEU A 17 4.00 6.79 6.01
C LEU A 17 5.08 6.92 4.92
N GLU A 18 6.33 7.18 5.30
CA GLU A 18 7.45 7.18 4.35
C GLU A 18 7.66 5.79 3.73
N ALA A 19 7.55 4.72 4.54
CA ALA A 19 7.64 3.35 4.05
C ALA A 19 6.52 3.01 3.04
N ILE A 20 5.29 3.47 3.29
CA ILE A 20 4.17 3.36 2.35
C ILE A 20 4.49 4.06 1.04
N GLN A 21 4.97 5.31 1.09
CA GLN A 21 5.33 6.08 -0.10
C GLN A 21 6.41 5.38 -0.94
N ARG A 22 7.45 4.85 -0.29
CA ARG A 22 8.49 4.06 -0.97
C ARG A 22 7.92 2.80 -1.63
N CYS A 23 7.01 2.09 -0.95
CA CYS A 23 6.37 0.90 -1.52
C CYS A 23 5.57 1.23 -2.78
N VAL A 24 4.76 2.30 -2.73
CA VAL A 24 3.99 2.77 -3.90
C VAL A 24 4.92 3.16 -5.05
N TYR A 25 5.97 3.94 -4.77
CA TYR A 25 6.94 4.37 -5.78
C TYR A 25 7.59 3.17 -6.51
N PHE A 26 8.11 2.19 -5.77
CA PHE A 26 8.77 1.04 -6.39
C PHE A 26 7.80 0.05 -7.03
N MET A 27 6.55 -0.01 -6.54
CA MET A 27 5.49 -0.79 -7.17
C MET A 27 5.10 -0.18 -8.52
N ASP A 28 4.94 1.13 -8.61
CA ASP A 28 4.69 1.84 -9.87
C ASP A 28 5.85 1.62 -10.86
N ALA A 29 7.10 1.77 -10.40
CA ALA A 29 8.28 1.50 -11.22
C ALA A 29 8.35 0.05 -11.72
N SER A 30 7.83 -0.92 -10.96
CA SER A 30 7.73 -2.32 -11.40
C SER A 30 6.56 -2.53 -12.37
N SER A 31 5.44 -1.86 -12.13
CA SER A 31 4.26 -1.85 -13.00
C SER A 31 4.56 -1.30 -14.39
N ASN A 32 5.40 -0.27 -14.50
CA ASN A 32 5.83 0.34 -15.76
C ASN A 32 6.70 -0.61 -16.63
N LYS A 33 7.18 -1.73 -16.08
CA LYS A 33 7.88 -2.78 -16.86
C LYS A 33 6.91 -3.74 -17.54
N LEU A 34 5.63 -3.72 -17.16
CA LEU A 34 4.58 -4.56 -17.72
C LEU A 34 3.73 -3.76 -18.69
N THR A 35 3.30 -4.42 -19.77
CA THR A 35 2.29 -3.86 -20.66
C THR A 35 0.92 -4.27 -20.15
N TRP A 36 0.20 -3.33 -19.57
CA TRP A 36 -1.17 -3.54 -19.13
C TRP A 36 -2.17 -3.27 -20.28
N PRO A 37 -3.32 -3.96 -20.35
CA PRO A 37 -3.76 -5.03 -19.45
C PRO A 37 -3.08 -6.38 -19.77
N LEU A 38 -2.77 -7.17 -18.73
CA LEU A 38 -2.34 -8.55 -18.91
C LEU A 38 -3.55 -9.41 -19.31
N THR A 39 -3.53 -9.94 -20.54
CA THR A 39 -4.58 -10.84 -21.04
C THR A 39 -4.20 -12.30 -20.85
N ALA A 40 -5.19 -13.19 -20.76
CA ALA A 40 -4.94 -14.63 -20.65
C ALA A 40 -4.13 -15.15 -21.84
N ASP A 41 -4.46 -14.72 -23.07
CA ASP A 41 -3.74 -15.13 -24.29
C ASP A 41 -2.25 -14.72 -24.27
N LEU A 42 -1.94 -13.53 -23.72
CA LEU A 42 -0.57 -13.05 -23.56
C LEU A 42 0.21 -13.94 -22.59
N LEU A 43 -0.38 -14.23 -21.43
CA LEU A 43 0.24 -15.09 -20.41
C LEU A 43 0.41 -16.54 -20.92
N GLU A 44 -0.54 -17.02 -21.71
CA GLU A 44 -0.49 -18.35 -22.32
C GLU A 44 0.62 -18.46 -23.39
N THR A 45 0.83 -17.39 -24.15
CA THR A 45 1.89 -17.31 -25.16
C THR A 45 3.28 -17.15 -24.51
N GLN A 46 3.34 -16.44 -23.38
CA GLN A 46 4.59 -16.08 -22.69
C GLN A 46 4.84 -16.90 -21.40
N LYS A 47 4.27 -18.10 -21.25
CA LYS A 47 4.38 -18.96 -20.05
C LYS A 47 5.80 -19.21 -19.53
N LYS A 48 6.81 -19.09 -20.40
CA LYS A 48 8.22 -19.32 -20.09
C LYS A 48 9.05 -18.03 -20.08
N ASP A 49 8.40 -16.87 -20.23
CA ASP A 49 9.07 -15.59 -20.13
C ASP A 49 9.35 -15.27 -18.66
N VAL A 50 10.57 -15.59 -18.25
CA VAL A 50 11.05 -15.37 -16.88
C VAL A 50 10.95 -13.90 -16.49
N VAL A 51 11.24 -12.98 -17.41
CA VAL A 51 11.27 -11.54 -17.12
C VAL A 51 9.87 -11.02 -16.82
N LEU A 52 8.87 -11.47 -17.57
CA LEU A 52 7.47 -11.16 -17.33
C LEU A 52 7.02 -11.59 -15.93
N PHE A 53 7.26 -12.86 -15.59
CA PHE A 53 6.81 -13.42 -14.31
C PHE A 53 7.62 -12.89 -13.12
N GLU A 54 8.90 -12.57 -13.29
CA GLU A 54 9.68 -11.86 -12.29
C GLU A 54 9.10 -10.47 -12.02
N ALA A 55 8.76 -9.70 -13.05
CA ALA A 55 8.12 -8.39 -12.87
C ALA A 55 6.76 -8.50 -12.16
N MET A 56 5.93 -9.50 -12.51
CA MET A 56 4.67 -9.77 -11.83
C MET A 56 4.87 -10.16 -10.35
N ALA A 57 5.82 -11.05 -10.06
CA ALA A 57 6.15 -11.45 -8.69
C ALA A 57 6.65 -10.25 -7.86
N ALA A 58 7.47 -9.39 -8.46
CA ALA A 58 7.99 -8.19 -7.82
C ALA A 58 6.88 -7.18 -7.47
N ILE A 59 5.83 -7.08 -8.29
CA ILE A 59 4.65 -6.27 -7.97
C ILE A 59 3.89 -6.90 -6.80
N ASN A 60 3.66 -8.21 -6.83
CA ASN A 60 2.92 -8.91 -5.77
C ASN A 60 3.61 -8.80 -4.40
N GLU A 61 4.93 -8.96 -4.34
CA GLU A 61 5.72 -8.81 -3.12
C GLU A 61 5.62 -7.38 -2.55
N ARG A 62 5.74 -6.36 -3.40
CA ARG A 62 5.63 -4.96 -2.99
C ARG A 62 4.21 -4.59 -2.56
N PHE A 63 3.20 -5.16 -3.20
CA PHE A 63 1.81 -4.95 -2.84
C PHE A 63 1.49 -5.59 -1.48
N ALA A 64 1.95 -6.81 -1.21
CA ALA A 64 1.81 -7.43 0.12
C ALA A 64 2.47 -6.57 1.20
N LYS A 65 3.70 -6.09 0.95
CA LYS A 65 4.41 -5.21 1.88
C LYS A 65 3.68 -3.87 2.10
N LEU A 66 3.08 -3.31 1.05
CA LEU A 66 2.25 -2.11 1.14
C LEU A 66 1.03 -2.35 2.05
N GLN A 67 0.32 -3.47 1.88
CA GLN A 67 -0.84 -3.82 2.71
C GLN A 67 -0.45 -3.96 4.19
N ASP A 68 0.64 -4.66 4.49
CA ASP A 68 1.13 -4.84 5.86
C ASP A 68 1.50 -3.50 6.51
N THR A 69 2.25 -2.67 5.79
CA THR A 69 2.71 -1.37 6.28
C THR A 69 1.55 -0.40 6.48
N LEU A 70 0.59 -0.39 5.54
CA LEU A 70 -0.62 0.41 5.65
C LEU A 70 -1.46 -0.02 6.86
N GLY A 71 -1.62 -1.32 7.08
CA GLY A 71 -2.30 -1.85 8.27
C GLY A 71 -1.61 -1.44 9.56
N ALA A 72 -0.28 -1.43 9.61
CA ALA A 72 0.48 -0.94 10.77
C ALA A 72 0.25 0.57 11.00
N ALA A 73 0.37 1.40 9.96
CA ALA A 73 0.16 2.84 10.03
C ALA A 73 -1.25 3.19 10.54
N MET A 74 -2.27 2.50 10.01
CA MET A 74 -3.66 2.71 10.41
C MET A 74 -3.92 2.34 11.86
N ARG A 75 -3.35 1.23 12.35
CA ARG A 75 -3.47 0.84 13.76
C ARG A 75 -2.80 1.87 14.66
N HIS A 76 -1.60 2.34 14.32
CA HIS A 76 -0.91 3.39 15.07
C HIS A 76 -1.68 4.72 15.05
N ALA A 77 -2.23 5.12 13.90
CA ALA A 77 -3.04 6.33 13.78
C ALA A 77 -4.33 6.24 14.62
N SER A 78 -5.01 5.09 14.61
CA SER A 78 -6.25 4.88 15.39
C SER A 78 -5.97 4.97 16.90
N ILE A 79 -4.87 4.38 17.36
CA ILE A 79 -4.43 4.47 18.77
C ILE A 79 -4.14 5.93 19.16
N LEU A 80 -3.47 6.68 18.28
CA LEU A 80 -3.17 8.11 18.51
C LEU A 80 -4.41 8.99 18.47
N ALA A 81 -5.40 8.67 17.64
CA ALA A 81 -6.67 9.38 17.52
C ALA A 81 -7.67 9.04 18.63
N GLY A 82 -7.45 7.93 19.37
CA GLY A 82 -8.39 7.43 20.37
C GLY A 82 -9.66 6.82 19.76
N GLU A 83 -9.62 6.46 18.46
CA GLU A 83 -10.75 5.87 17.73
C GLU A 83 -10.68 4.32 17.71
N PRO A 84 -11.83 3.62 17.73
CA PRO A 84 -11.87 2.17 17.62
C PRO A 84 -11.45 1.69 16.22
N SER A 85 -10.58 0.67 16.17
CA SER A 85 -9.87 0.17 14.99
C SER A 85 -10.71 -0.56 13.93
N ASP A 86 -12.05 -0.56 14.04
CA ASP A 86 -12.96 -1.30 13.15
C ASP A 86 -13.02 -0.77 11.70
N SER A 87 -12.36 0.36 11.42
CA SER A 87 -12.37 1.00 10.09
C SER A 87 -11.48 0.32 9.04
N PHE A 88 -10.56 -0.57 9.42
CA PHE A 88 -9.56 -1.17 8.52
C PHE A 88 -10.17 -2.08 7.44
N LEU A 89 -11.03 -3.03 7.84
CA LEU A 89 -11.63 -3.99 6.90
C LEU A 89 -12.58 -3.31 5.92
N LYS A 90 -13.30 -2.25 6.34
CA LYS A 90 -14.23 -1.49 5.48
C LYS A 90 -13.55 -0.73 4.36
N MET A 91 -12.34 -0.22 4.59
CA MET A 91 -11.58 0.51 3.58
C MET A 91 -10.95 -0.42 2.55
N LEU A 92 -10.47 -1.59 2.97
CA LEU A 92 -9.96 -2.62 2.06
C LEU A 92 -11.07 -3.39 1.33
N SER A 93 -12.30 -3.41 1.87
CA SER A 93 -13.45 -4.10 1.29
C SER A 93 -14.26 -3.26 0.28
N LEU A 94 -13.64 -2.29 -0.41
CA LEU A 94 -14.23 -1.66 -1.59
C LEU A 94 -13.69 -2.36 -2.86
N PRO A 95 -14.35 -3.44 -3.34
CA PRO A 95 -13.97 -4.11 -4.58
C PRO A 95 -14.41 -3.37 -5.86
N ASP A 96 -15.23 -2.31 -5.75
CA ASP A 96 -15.99 -1.75 -6.89
C ASP A 96 -15.40 -0.49 -7.55
N GLN A 97 -14.28 0.03 -7.05
CA GLN A 97 -13.53 1.04 -7.80
C GLN A 97 -12.12 0.53 -8.01
N THR A 98 -11.67 0.59 -9.24
CA THR A 98 -10.27 0.52 -9.66
C THR A 98 -9.53 1.66 -8.97
N ILE A 99 -9.28 1.51 -7.67
CA ILE A 99 -8.55 2.46 -6.86
C ILE A 99 -7.10 2.30 -7.31
N SER A 100 -6.68 3.19 -8.22
CA SER A 100 -5.27 3.43 -8.44
C SER A 100 -4.64 3.67 -7.07
N THR A 101 -3.55 3.00 -6.75
CA THR A 101 -2.88 3.04 -5.45
C THR A 101 -2.50 4.45 -4.98
N MET A 102 -2.48 5.42 -5.90
CA MET A 102 -2.40 6.87 -5.64
C MET A 102 -3.63 7.48 -4.95
N ASP A 103 -4.85 6.96 -5.17
CA ASP A 103 -6.08 7.49 -4.59
C ASP A 103 -6.24 7.04 -3.12
N LEU A 104 -5.71 5.87 -2.74
CA LEU A 104 -5.60 5.44 -1.34
C LEU A 104 -4.69 6.35 -0.52
N SER A 105 -3.52 6.72 -1.05
CA SER A 105 -2.62 7.66 -0.38
C SER A 105 -3.23 9.06 -0.24
N ASN A 106 -3.96 9.54 -1.26
CA ASN A 106 -4.61 10.85 -1.22
C ASN A 106 -5.80 10.90 -0.26
N ARG A 107 -6.64 9.85 -0.22
CA ARG A 107 -7.74 9.75 0.75
C ARG A 107 -7.23 9.63 2.18
N PHE A 108 -6.11 8.95 2.41
CA PHE A 108 -5.46 8.91 3.73
C PHE A 108 -4.92 10.28 4.17
N LEU A 109 -4.26 10.99 3.27
CA LEU A 109 -3.76 12.33 3.54
C LEU A 109 -4.91 13.30 3.87
N PHE A 110 -6.08 13.11 3.25
CA PHE A 110 -7.28 13.91 3.50
C PHE A 110 -7.96 13.62 4.85
N CYS A 111 -7.83 12.41 5.40
CA CYS A 111 -8.34 12.09 6.74
C CYS A 111 -7.41 12.52 7.89
N LEU A 112 -6.16 12.90 7.59
CA LEU A 112 -5.14 13.30 8.55
C LEU A 112 -4.92 14.83 8.62
N LEU A 113 -5.57 15.61 7.74
CA LEU A 113 -5.61 17.08 7.72
C LEU A 113 -6.97 17.57 8.23
#